data_AF-A0A016S4I9-F1
#
_entry.id   AF-A0A016S4I9-F1
#
_cell.length_a   1.000
_cell.length_b   1.000
_cell.length_c   1.000
_cell.angle_alpha   90.00
_cell.angle_beta   90.00
_cell.angle_gamma   90.00
#
_symmetry.space_group_name_H-M   'P 1'
#
loop_
_entity.id
_entity.type
_entity.pdbx_description
1 polymer ?
#
loop_
_entity_poly.entity_id
_entity_poly.type
_entity_poly.pdbx_seq_one_letter_code
_entity_poly.pdbx_strand_id
1 'polypeptide(L)'
;MNSSTTEEALQIIQNVNTFVATALSFLVHGYIIRRLLRKYSLLTLYQNLLVAQSSVYIIGTILRFCVNRAVTLKMDESVGYSFIHVANWVKTVFEFSVSIVEDAEGLMLIIFNGHRLLIFLRPRFIKGFYLVTIPSSLIFIACDAYIDIFNPVR
;
A
#
# COMPACT_ATOMS: atom_id res chain seq x y z
N MET A 1 27.47 25.63 1.75
CA MET A 1 27.03 24.36 1.13
C MET A 1 26.07 24.73 0.02
N ASN A 2 26.37 24.38 -1.23
CA ASN A 2 25.55 24.81 -2.37
C ASN A 2 24.21 24.05 -2.37
N SER A 3 23.13 24.69 -2.82
CA SER A 3 21.81 24.07 -2.89
C SER A 3 21.83 22.74 -3.67
N SER A 4 22.59 22.68 -4.77
CA SER A 4 22.76 21.48 -5.59
C SER A 4 23.31 20.28 -4.81
N THR A 5 24.38 20.48 -4.03
CA THR A 5 24.98 19.41 -3.20
C THR A 5 24.03 18.88 -2.13
N THR A 6 23.08 19.70 -1.68
CA THR A 6 22.09 19.30 -0.68
C THR A 6 20.93 18.52 -1.32
N GLU A 7 20.51 18.90 -2.53
CA GLU A 7 19.50 18.17 -3.31
C GLU A 7 19.97 16.77 -3.71
N GLU A 8 21.23 16.64 -4.16
CA GLU A 8 21.84 15.34 -4.48
C GLU A 8 21.90 14.42 -3.26
N ALA A 9 22.37 14.94 -2.11
CA ALA A 9 22.41 14.18 -0.87
C ALA A 9 21.02 13.72 -0.42
N LEU A 10 20.00 14.59 -0.55
CA LEU A 10 18.62 14.27 -0.22
C LEU A 10 18.07 13.14 -1.10
N GLN A 11 18.31 13.20 -2.41
CA GLN A 11 17.89 12.15 -3.34
C GLN A 11 18.53 10.80 -3.01
N ILE A 12 19.83 10.79 -2.67
CA ILE A 12 20.53 9.56 -2.26
C ILE A 12 19.90 8.97 -1.00
N ILE A 13 19.64 9.80 0.03
CA ILE A 13 19.02 9.35 1.28
C ILE A 13 17.63 8.77 1.02
N GLN A 14 16.81 9.45 0.21
CA GLN A 14 15.47 8.96 -0.12
C GLN A 14 15.51 7.64 -0.89
N ASN A 15 16.39 7.50 -1.89
CA ASN A 15 16.54 6.25 -2.63
C ASN A 15 17.01 5.09 -1.74
N VAL A 16 17.98 5.33 -0.85
CA VAL A 16 18.45 4.34 0.12
C VAL A 16 17.32 3.94 1.07
N ASN A 17 16.56 4.92 1.58
CA ASN A 17 15.42 4.66 2.46
C ASN A 17 14.35 3.83 1.75
N THR A 18 13.98 4.18 0.51
CA THR A 18 13.02 3.42 -0.30
C THR A 18 13.49 1.98 -0.51
N PHE A 19 14.77 1.77 -0.83
CA PHE A 19 15.34 0.44 -0.99
C PHE A 19 15.30 -0.38 0.30
N VAL A 20 15.75 0.20 1.43
CA VAL A 20 15.76 -0.48 2.74
C VAL A 20 14.34 -0.78 3.20
N ALA A 21 13.42 0.16 3.09
CA ALA A 21 12.01 -0.02 3.44
C ALA A 21 11.37 -1.13 2.59
N THR A 22 11.67 -1.18 1.30
CA THR A 22 11.21 -2.22 0.38
C THR A 22 11.73 -3.60 0.81
N ALA A 23 13.03 -3.73 1.06
CA ALA A 23 13.63 -4.99 1.50
C ALA A 23 13.05 -5.47 2.83
N LEU A 24 12.90 -4.57 3.81
CA LEU A 24 12.30 -4.89 5.10
C LEU A 24 10.84 -5.32 4.97
N SER A 25 10.05 -4.63 4.15
CA SER A 25 8.65 -4.98 3.89
C SER A 25 8.53 -6.39 3.31
N PHE A 26 9.32 -6.73 2.29
CA PHE A 26 9.35 -8.09 1.74
C PHE A 26 9.74 -9.14 2.76
N LEU A 27 10.75 -8.87 3.59
CA LEU A 27 11.20 -9.81 4.61
C LEU A 27 10.11 -10.05 5.66
N VAL A 28 9.49 -9.00 6.18
CA VAL A 28 8.47 -9.09 7.22
C VAL A 28 7.21 -9.78 6.68
N HIS A 29 6.63 -9.28 5.59
CA HIS A 29 5.39 -9.83 5.05
C HIS A 29 5.59 -11.22 4.43
N GLY A 30 6.73 -11.45 3.77
CA GLY A 30 7.11 -12.78 3.27
C GLY A 30 7.28 -13.79 4.40
N TYR A 31 7.90 -13.39 5.52
CA TYR A 31 8.01 -14.24 6.71
C TYR A 31 6.65 -14.59 7.32
N ILE A 32 5.74 -13.61 7.44
CA ILE A 32 4.38 -13.83 7.99
C ILE A 32 3.63 -14.86 7.15
N ILE A 33 3.59 -14.66 5.82
CA ILE A 33 2.91 -15.57 4.89
C ILE A 33 3.52 -16.97 4.96
N ARG A 34 4.85 -17.07 4.85
CA ARG A 34 5.56 -18.35 4.92
C ARG A 34 5.31 -19.08 6.24
N ARG A 35 5.33 -18.37 7.36
CA ARG A 35 5.12 -18.95 8.69
C ARG A 35 3.70 -19.48 8.86
N LEU A 36 2.69 -18.75 8.38
CA LEU A 36 1.29 -19.17 8.47
C LEU A 36 1.02 -20.39 7.58
N LEU A 37 1.45 -20.35 6.32
CA LEU A 37 1.25 -21.46 5.37
C LEU A 37 2.01 -22.73 5.76
N ARG A 38 3.18 -22.61 6.40
CA ARG A 38 3.95 -23.78 6.84
C ARG A 38 3.39 -24.41 8.12
N LYS A 39 2.83 -23.60 9.03
CA LYS A 39 2.37 -24.07 10.34
C LYS A 39 0.95 -24.64 10.31
N TYR A 40 0.08 -24.13 9.43
CA TYR A 40 -1.32 -24.49 9.39
C TYR A 40 -1.69 -25.10 8.04
N SER A 41 -2.23 -26.33 8.04
CA SER A 41 -2.74 -26.99 6.84
C SER A 41 -4.06 -26.40 6.35
N LEU A 42 -4.87 -25.88 7.28
CA LEU A 42 -6.09 -25.12 7.01
C LEU A 42 -6.04 -23.82 7.80
N LEU A 43 -6.19 -22.70 7.08
CA LEU A 43 -6.19 -21.36 7.66
C LEU A 43 -7.59 -21.01 8.17
N THR A 44 -7.65 -20.48 9.39
CA THR A 44 -8.87 -19.87 9.93
C THR A 44 -9.16 -18.54 9.21
N LEU A 45 -10.40 -18.04 9.30
CA LEU A 45 -10.79 -16.75 8.71
C LEU A 45 -9.85 -15.60 9.12
N TYR A 46 -9.44 -15.57 10.38
CA TYR A 46 -8.47 -14.60 10.90
C TYR A 46 -7.09 -14.72 10.25
N GLN A 47 -6.60 -15.95 10.07
CA GLN A 47 -5.30 -16.20 9.44
C GLN A 47 -5.34 -15.87 7.94
N ASN A 48 -6.48 -16.13 7.27
CA ASN A 48 -6.70 -15.71 5.89
C ASN A 48 -6.65 -14.18 5.75
N LEU A 49 -7.22 -13.43 6.69
CA LEU A 49 -7.11 -11.96 6.69
C LEU A 49 -5.67 -11.50 6.84
N LEU A 50 -4.87 -12.12 7.71
CA LEU A 50 -3.45 -11.77 7.88
C LEU A 50 -2.63 -12.03 6.61
N VAL A 51 -2.91 -13.15 5.93
CA VAL A 51 -2.26 -13.47 4.65
C VAL A 51 -2.70 -12.47 3.59
N ALA A 52 -4.00 -12.19 3.45
CA ALA A 52 -4.52 -11.23 2.49
C ALA A 52 -3.93 -9.82 2.72
N GLN A 53 -3.92 -9.35 3.97
CA GLN A 53 -3.32 -8.07 4.34
C GLN A 53 -1.84 -8.03 3.97
N SER A 54 -1.06 -9.05 4.34
CA SER A 54 0.37 -9.10 4.01
C SER A 54 0.63 -9.15 2.51
N SER A 55 -0.24 -9.80 1.74
CA SER A 55 -0.15 -9.82 0.28
C SER A 55 -0.40 -8.44 -0.33
N VAL A 56 -1.41 -7.71 0.16
CA VAL A 56 -1.68 -6.33 -0.29
C VAL A 56 -0.49 -5.42 0.00
N TYR A 57 0.12 -5.51 1.19
CA TYR A 57 1.33 -4.75 1.53
C TYR A 57 2.53 -5.07 0.62
N ILE A 58 2.72 -6.33 0.25
CA ILE A 58 3.77 -6.72 -0.70
C ILE A 58 3.52 -6.06 -2.06
N ILE A 59 2.29 -6.11 -2.56
CA ILE A 59 1.91 -5.49 -3.84
C ILE A 59 2.11 -3.97 -3.75
N GLY A 60 1.66 -3.32 -2.68
CA GLY A 60 1.84 -1.89 -2.46
C GLY A 60 3.30 -1.48 -2.38
N THR A 61 4.13 -2.29 -1.73
CA THR A 61 5.58 -2.07 -1.68
C THR A 61 6.20 -2.14 -3.06
N ILE A 62 5.83 -3.12 -3.89
CA ILE A 62 6.30 -3.22 -5.28
C ILE A 62 5.92 -1.97 -6.07
N LEU A 63 4.65 -1.56 -6.00
CA LEU A 63 4.16 -0.40 -6.73
C LEU A 63 4.84 0.90 -6.29
N ARG A 64 4.98 1.12 -4.98
CA ARG A 64 5.70 2.29 -4.42
C ARG A 64 7.17 2.29 -4.82
N PHE A 65 7.82 1.13 -4.86
CA PHE A 65 9.20 1.01 -5.36
C PHE A 65 9.29 1.36 -6.85
N CYS A 66 8.35 0.89 -7.67
CA CYS A 66 8.30 1.21 -9.11
C CYS A 66 8.03 2.70 -9.37
N VAL A 67 7.14 3.32 -8.60
CA VAL A 67 6.78 4.74 -8.73
C VAL A 67 7.87 5.64 -8.19
N ASN A 68 8.52 5.25 -7.09
CA ASN A 68 9.59 5.98 -6.41
C ASN A 68 9.30 7.49 -6.31
N ARG A 69 8.29 7.87 -5.51
CA ARG A 69 8.00 9.28 -5.23
C ARG A 69 9.13 9.85 -4.37
N ALA A 70 9.75 10.93 -4.85
CA ALA A 70 10.81 11.63 -4.13
C ALA A 70 10.43 13.11 -3.97
N VAL A 71 10.59 13.63 -2.76
CA VAL A 71 10.25 15.02 -2.40
C VAL A 71 11.51 15.87 -2.51
N THR A 72 11.47 16.93 -3.31
CA THR A 72 12.58 17.88 -3.43
C THR A 72 12.61 18.85 -2.25
N LEU A 73 13.73 19.58 -2.06
CA LEU A 73 13.84 20.63 -1.02
C LEU A 73 12.80 21.75 -1.17
N LYS A 74 12.18 21.88 -2.35
CA LYS A 74 11.11 22.85 -2.63
C LYS A 74 9.71 22.32 -2.36
N MET A 75 9.59 21.13 -1.76
CA MET A 75 8.32 20.39 -1.59
C MET A 75 7.66 19.97 -2.91
N ASP A 76 8.35 20.07 -4.05
CA ASP A 76 7.84 19.49 -5.29
C ASP A 76 8.04 17.97 -5.28
N GLU A 77 6.96 17.22 -5.53
CA GLU A 77 6.99 15.78 -5.72
C GLU A 77 7.52 15.45 -7.12
N SER A 78 8.64 14.74 -7.16
CA SER A 78 9.13 14.08 -8.37
C SER A 78 8.71 12.62 -8.35
N VAL A 79 8.15 12.16 -9.47
CA VAL A 79 7.67 10.78 -9.63
C VAL A 79 8.52 10.09 -10.67
N GLY A 80 9.00 8.90 -10.32
CA GLY A 80 9.86 8.06 -11.15
C GLY A 80 11.34 8.25 -10.85
N TYR A 81 12.15 7.34 -11.38
CA TYR A 81 13.59 7.47 -11.33
C TYR A 81 14.08 8.49 -12.36
N SER A 82 15.03 9.35 -11.96
CA SER A 82 15.63 10.38 -12.83
C SER A 82 16.26 9.82 -14.12
N PHE A 83 16.52 8.51 -14.15
CA PHE A 83 17.16 7.79 -15.26
C PHE A 83 16.20 6.95 -16.13
N ILE A 84 14.91 6.86 -15.79
CA ILE A 84 13.92 6.10 -16.58
C ILE A 84 12.89 7.07 -17.16
N HIS A 85 12.96 7.31 -18.46
CA HIS A 85 11.90 8.02 -19.18
C HIS A 85 10.76 7.06 -19.52
N VAL A 86 9.59 7.34 -18.96
CA VAL A 86 8.38 6.54 -19.11
C VAL A 86 7.30 7.40 -19.77
N ALA A 87 6.50 6.80 -20.67
CA ALA A 87 5.40 7.51 -21.30
C ALA A 87 4.38 8.01 -20.26
N ASN A 88 3.81 9.20 -20.47
CA ASN A 88 2.89 9.83 -19.52
C ASN A 88 1.70 8.92 -19.12
N TRP A 89 1.15 8.17 -20.07
CA TRP A 89 0.05 7.24 -19.80
C TRP A 89 0.46 6.12 -18.82
N VAL A 90 1.69 5.61 -18.92
CA VAL A 90 2.20 4.58 -18.01
C VAL A 90 2.38 5.16 -16.60
N LYS A 91 2.88 6.40 -16.49
CA LYS A 91 3.00 7.11 -15.22
C LYS A 91 1.63 7.28 -14.54
N THR A 92 0.61 7.69 -15.28
CA THR A 92 -0.77 7.80 -14.76
C THR A 92 -1.30 6.44 -14.29
N VAL A 93 -1.06 5.35 -15.03
CA VAL A 93 -1.49 4.00 -14.62
C VAL A 93 -0.80 3.55 -13.32
N PHE A 94 0.49 3.86 -13.16
CA PHE A 94 1.21 3.53 -11.94
C PHE A 94 0.75 4.38 -10.74
N GLU A 95 0.53 5.68 -10.94
CA GLU A 95 -0.03 6.57 -9.91
C GLU A 95 -1.42 6.10 -9.46
N PHE A 96 -2.28 5.70 -10.40
CA PHE A 96 -3.59 5.09 -10.13
C PHE A 96 -3.47 3.81 -9.31
N SER A 97 -2.54 2.94 -9.69
CA SER A 97 -2.34 1.67 -9.01
C SER A 97 -1.84 1.88 -7.58
N VAL A 98 -0.98 2.88 -7.34
CA VAL A 98 -0.52 3.24 -6.00
C VAL A 98 -1.67 3.77 -5.14
N SER A 99 -2.48 4.70 -5.67
CA SER A 99 -3.65 5.25 -4.95
C SER A 99 -4.63 4.13 -4.54
N ILE A 100 -5.00 3.24 -5.47
CA ILE A 100 -5.85 2.08 -5.18
C ILE A 100 -5.28 1.22 -4.05
N VAL A 101 -3.98 0.94 -4.09
CA VAL A 101 -3.37 0.06 -3.09
C VAL A 101 -3.21 0.74 -1.74
N GLU A 102 -2.99 2.05 -1.69
CA GLU A 102 -3.00 2.84 -0.45
C GLU A 102 -4.35 2.76 0.26
N ASP A 103 -5.44 2.95 -0.47
CA ASP A 103 -6.79 2.79 0.09
C ASP A 103 -7.07 1.36 0.51
N ALA A 104 -6.66 0.38 -0.30
CA ALA A 104 -6.84 -1.03 0.01
C ALA A 104 -6.08 -1.44 1.28
N GLU A 105 -4.85 -0.95 1.48
CA GLU A 105 -4.08 -1.16 2.71
C GLU A 105 -4.80 -0.59 3.93
N GLY A 106 -5.31 0.64 3.83
CA GLY A 106 -6.08 1.30 4.89
C GLY A 106 -7.36 0.54 5.24
N LEU A 107 -8.14 0.13 4.23
CA LEU A 107 -9.37 -0.62 4.42
C LEU A 107 -9.11 -2.02 4.97
N MET A 108 -8.05 -2.70 4.55
CA MET A 108 -7.66 -3.99 5.11
C MET A 108 -7.32 -3.90 6.59
N LEU A 109 -6.63 -2.83 7.02
CA LEU A 109 -6.41 -2.55 8.45
C LEU A 109 -7.71 -2.34 9.21
N ILE A 110 -8.65 -1.58 8.66
CA ILE A 110 -9.97 -1.34 9.28
C ILE A 110 -10.74 -2.66 9.40
N ILE A 111 -10.80 -3.45 8.33
CA ILE A 111 -11.46 -4.76 8.31
C ILE A 111 -10.83 -5.69 9.35
N PHE A 112 -9.51 -5.73 9.43
CA PHE A 112 -8.78 -6.57 10.36
C PHE A 112 -9.05 -6.18 11.82
N ASN A 113 -8.94 -4.88 12.14
CA ASN A 113 -9.22 -4.38 13.47
C ASN A 113 -10.70 -4.56 13.86
N GLY A 114 -11.62 -4.34 12.93
CA GLY A 114 -13.05 -4.59 13.10
C GLY A 114 -13.35 -6.07 13.35
N HIS A 115 -12.71 -6.98 12.61
CA HIS A 115 -12.84 -8.42 12.82
C HIS A 115 -12.37 -8.82 14.23
N ARG A 116 -11.21 -8.34 14.66
CA ARG A 116 -10.67 -8.60 16.01
C ARG A 116 -11.64 -8.12 17.09
N LEU A 117 -12.17 -6.91 16.93
CA LEU A 117 -13.15 -6.32 17.86
C LEU A 117 -14.43 -7.16 17.94
N LEU A 118 -14.95 -7.62 16.79
CA LEU A 118 -16.18 -8.41 16.72
C LEU A 118 -16.04 -9.82 17.32
N ILE A 119 -14.86 -10.44 17.20
CA ILE A 119 -14.58 -11.71 17.89
C ILE A 119 -14.73 -11.55 19.41
N PHE A 120 -14.24 -10.45 19.99
CA PHE A 120 -14.32 -10.21 21.43
C PHE A 120 -15.71 -9.77 21.90
N LEU A 121 -16.39 -8.91 21.15
CA LEU A 121 -17.68 -8.36 21.58
C LEU A 121 -18.87 -9.24 21.22
N ARG A 122 -19.05 -9.58 19.94
CA ARG A 122 -20.24 -10.32 19.44
C ARG A 122 -19.93 -11.12 18.16
N PRO A 123 -19.53 -12.40 18.27
CA PRO A 123 -19.13 -13.24 17.14
C PRO A 123 -20.23 -13.44 16.08
N ARG A 124 -21.51 -13.33 16.49
CA ARG A 124 -22.66 -13.53 15.59
C ARG A 124 -22.75 -12.47 14.48
N PHE A 125 -22.20 -11.28 14.69
CA PHE A 125 -22.28 -10.18 13.72
C PHE A 125 -21.16 -10.20 12.67
N ILE A 126 -20.20 -11.13 12.76
CA ILE A 126 -19.06 -11.20 11.84
C ILE A 126 -19.53 -11.36 10.38
N LYS A 127 -20.52 -12.21 10.12
CA LYS A 127 -21.05 -12.42 8.76
C LYS A 127 -21.70 -11.15 8.19
N GLY A 128 -22.51 -10.46 9.00
CA GLY A 128 -23.16 -9.21 8.59
C GLY A 128 -22.16 -8.08 8.35
N PHE A 129 -21.11 -8.02 9.17
CA PHE A 129 -20.00 -7.09 8.97
C PHE A 129 -19.35 -7.27 7.59
N TYR A 130 -18.98 -8.50 7.21
CA TYR A 130 -18.38 -8.73 5.88
C TYR A 130 -19.32 -8.45 4.73
N LEU A 131 -20.61 -8.73 4.89
CA LEU A 131 -21.62 -8.48 3.86
C LEU A 131 -21.72 -7.00 3.50
N VAL A 132 -21.55 -6.11 4.49
CA VAL A 132 -21.63 -4.66 4.29
C VAL A 132 -20.26 -4.07 3.92
N THR A 133 -19.22 -4.45 4.67
CA THR A 133 -17.91 -3.80 4.58
C THR A 133 -17.19 -4.12 3.28
N ILE A 134 -17.31 -5.33 2.72
CA ILE A 134 -16.61 -5.67 1.46
C ILE A 134 -17.14 -4.85 0.28
N PRO A 135 -18.46 -4.83 0.00
CA PRO A 135 -19.00 -4.01 -1.08
C PRO A 135 -18.75 -2.51 -0.88
N SER A 136 -18.92 -1.99 0.35
CA SER A 136 -18.67 -0.58 0.62
C SER A 136 -17.21 -0.18 0.40
N SER A 137 -16.27 -1.06 0.77
CA SER A 137 -14.83 -0.86 0.55
C SER A 137 -14.49 -0.81 -0.93
N LEU A 138 -15.04 -1.71 -1.75
CA LEU A 138 -14.79 -1.73 -3.19
C LEU A 138 -15.33 -0.47 -3.88
N ILE A 139 -16.52 -0.03 -3.50
CA ILE A 139 -17.11 1.22 -4.01
C ILE A 139 -16.23 2.41 -3.62
N PHE A 140 -15.80 2.47 -2.36
CA PHE A 140 -14.94 3.54 -1.87
C PHE A 140 -13.64 3.63 -2.67
N ILE A 141 -12.88 2.53 -2.79
CA ILE A 141 -11.60 2.50 -3.53
C ILE A 141 -11.80 2.93 -4.99
N ALA A 142 -12.86 2.46 -5.64
CA ALA A 142 -13.12 2.80 -7.04
C ALA A 142 -13.50 4.29 -7.23
N CYS A 143 -14.27 4.85 -6.30
CA CYS A 143 -14.67 6.25 -6.34
C CYS A 143 -13.51 7.19 -5.97
N ASP A 144 -12.73 6.85 -4.94
CA ASP A 144 -11.65 7.69 -4.45
C ASP A 144 -10.52 7.78 -5.49
N ALA A 145 -10.06 6.63 -5.99
CA ALA A 145 -9.05 6.59 -7.06
C ALA A 145 -9.51 7.29 -8.35
N TYR A 146 -10.82 7.32 -8.64
CA TYR A 146 -11.36 8.09 -9.75
C TYR A 146 -11.29 9.61 -9.49
N ILE A 147 -11.66 10.06 -8.29
CA ILE A 147 -11.63 11.48 -7.92
C ILE A 147 -10.20 11.99 -7.92
N ASP A 148 -9.26 11.27 -7.32
CA ASP A 148 -7.86 11.69 -7.18
C ASP A 148 -7.17 11.91 -8.53
N ILE A 149 -7.49 11.10 -9.54
CA ILE A 149 -6.87 11.20 -10.86
C ILE A 149 -7.61 12.14 -11.81
N PHE A 150 -8.94 12.06 -11.86
CA PHE A 150 -9.72 12.77 -12.87
C PHE A 150 -10.26 14.11 -12.38
N ASN A 151 -10.25 14.36 -11.07
CA ASN A 151 -10.61 15.65 -10.49
C ASN A 151 -9.69 16.02 -9.31
N PRO A 152 -8.37 16.15 -9.54
CA PRO A 152 -7.43 16.52 -8.49
C PRO A 152 -7.78 17.91 -7.99
N VAL A 153 -8.29 18.00 -6.75
CA VAL A 153 -8.41 19.27 -6.03
C VAL A 153 -6.98 19.68 -5.66
N ARG A 154 -6.30 20.38 -6.59
CA ARG A 154 -5.01 21.02 -6.33
C ARG A 154 -5.16 22.19 -5.37
#